data_AF-A0A0A1HYN0-F1
#
_entry.id   AF-A0A0A1HYN0-F1
#
_cell.length_a   1.000
_cell.length_b   1.000
_cell.length_c   1.000
_cell.angle_alpha   90.00
_cell.angle_beta   90.00
_cell.angle_gamma   90.00
#
_symmetry.space_group_name_H-M   'P 1'
#
loop_
_entity.id
_entity.type
_entity.pdbx_description
1 polymer ?
#
loop_
_entity_poly.entity_id
_entity_poly.type
_entity_poly.pdbx_seq_one_letter_code
_entity_poly.pdbx_strand_id
1 'polypeptide(L)'
;MLLFACCIVGVIMAAGASNLWMAVFAISLAIGAHQAWTANIWSLVMDYTPKHMMSTVFGFGGMCAAVGGMFMTQLVGHILTVTHNNYTVLFTLIPAMYFIALTWLYFMAPRKVPTLEN
;
A
#
# COMPACT_ATOMS: atom_id res chain seq x y z
N MET A 1 -0.90 -8.70 7.06
CA MET A 1 -0.14 -7.59 6.42
C MET A 1 1.12 -8.09 5.71
N LEU A 2 2.07 -8.73 6.40
CA LEU A 2 3.30 -9.29 5.79
C LEU A 2 3.01 -10.25 4.62
N LEU A 3 2.10 -11.21 4.81
CA LEU A 3 1.69 -12.13 3.75
C LEU A 3 1.22 -11.38 2.49
N PHE A 4 0.40 -10.35 2.65
CA PHE A 4 -0.10 -9.55 1.52
C PHE A 4 1.02 -8.75 0.85
N ALA A 5 1.97 -8.21 1.63
CA ALA A 5 3.17 -7.57 1.05
C ALA A 5 3.99 -8.57 0.21
N CYS A 6 4.13 -9.82 0.66
CA CYS A 6 4.76 -10.88 -0.14
C CYS A 6 3.94 -11.21 -1.40
N CYS A 7 2.62 -11.29 -1.33
CA CYS A 7 1.77 -11.53 -2.50
C CYS A 7 1.89 -10.43 -3.56
N ILE A 8 2.08 -9.17 -3.16
CA ILE A 8 2.25 -8.04 -4.07
C ILE A 8 3.52 -8.16 -4.91
N VAL A 9 4.58 -8.82 -4.41
CA VAL A 9 5.81 -9.11 -5.18
C VAL A 9 5.49 -9.87 -6.47
N GLY A 10 4.41 -10.67 -6.49
CA GLY A 10 3.94 -11.37 -7.68
C GLY A 10 3.64 -10.46 -8.88
N VAL A 11 3.38 -9.16 -8.66
CA VAL A 11 3.15 -8.20 -9.75
C VAL A 11 4.37 -8.04 -10.67
N ILE A 12 5.58 -8.32 -10.20
CA ILE A 12 6.80 -8.27 -11.02
C ILE A 12 6.69 -9.24 -12.21
N MET A 13 5.99 -10.37 -12.03
CA MET A 13 5.74 -11.33 -13.09
C MET A 13 4.91 -10.75 -14.25
N ALA A 14 4.11 -9.71 -14.00
CA ALA A 14 3.35 -9.05 -15.05
C ALA A 14 4.26 -8.30 -16.04
N ALA A 15 5.44 -7.84 -15.62
CA ALA A 15 6.39 -7.13 -16.50
C ALA A 15 6.99 -8.07 -17.57
N GLY A 16 7.18 -9.34 -17.22
CA GLY A 16 7.76 -10.37 -18.08
C GLY A 16 6.73 -11.37 -18.61
N ALA A 17 5.44 -11.05 -18.56
CA ALA A 17 4.38 -11.98 -18.94
C ALA A 17 4.41 -12.28 -20.44
N SER A 18 4.55 -13.56 -20.80
CA SER A 18 4.57 -14.02 -22.20
C SER A 18 3.17 -14.16 -22.81
N ASN A 19 2.12 -14.11 -21.99
CA ASN A 19 0.73 -14.15 -22.42
C ASN A 19 -0.17 -13.29 -21.53
N LEU A 20 -1.34 -12.91 -22.07
CA LEU A 20 -2.30 -12.04 -21.40
C LEU A 20 -2.77 -12.60 -20.05
N TRP A 21 -3.04 -13.89 -19.95
CA TRP A 21 -3.59 -14.50 -18.75
C TRP A 21 -2.61 -14.51 -17.58
N MET A 22 -1.32 -14.63 -17.84
CA MET A 22 -0.28 -14.49 -16.84
C MET A 22 -0.25 -13.08 -16.26
N ALA A 23 -0.37 -12.04 -17.10
CA ALA A 23 -0.47 -10.66 -16.66
C ALA A 23 -1.74 -10.41 -15.84
N VAL A 24 -2.89 -10.92 -16.31
CA VAL A 24 -4.18 -10.83 -15.59
C VAL A 24 -4.05 -11.47 -14.21
N PHE A 25 -3.54 -12.69 -14.11
CA PHE A 25 -3.38 -13.38 -12.84
C PHE A 25 -2.47 -12.61 -11.87
N ALA A 26 -1.29 -12.17 -12.34
CA ALA A 26 -0.34 -11.43 -11.51
C ALA A 26 -0.91 -10.09 -11.02
N ILE A 27 -1.59 -9.35 -11.89
CA ILE A 27 -2.21 -8.06 -11.54
C ILE A 27 -3.41 -8.28 -10.61
N SER A 28 -4.28 -9.25 -10.87
CA SER A 28 -5.43 -9.56 -10.00
C SER A 28 -4.98 -9.97 -8.60
N LEU A 29 -3.95 -10.80 -8.48
CA LEU A 29 -3.37 -11.17 -7.19
C LEU A 29 -2.81 -9.95 -6.45
N ALA A 30 -2.08 -9.09 -7.15
CA ALA A 30 -1.51 -7.88 -6.58
C ALA A 30 -2.58 -6.89 -6.10
N ILE A 31 -3.63 -6.67 -6.89
CA ILE A 31 -4.77 -5.81 -6.51
C ILE A 31 -5.52 -6.41 -5.32
N GLY A 32 -5.78 -7.71 -5.31
CA GLY A 32 -6.41 -8.40 -4.18
C GLY A 32 -5.60 -8.26 -2.89
N ALA A 33 -4.29 -8.46 -2.98
CA ALA A 33 -3.37 -8.28 -1.86
C ALA A 33 -3.30 -6.80 -1.40
N HIS A 34 -3.33 -5.84 -2.32
CA HIS A 34 -3.43 -4.42 -1.99
C HIS A 34 -4.70 -4.09 -1.20
N GLN A 35 -5.87 -4.59 -1.63
CA GLN A 35 -7.13 -4.38 -0.92
C GLN A 35 -7.10 -5.02 0.47
N ALA A 36 -6.59 -6.24 0.59
CA ALA A 36 -6.41 -6.90 1.89
C ALA A 36 -5.43 -6.13 2.79
N TRP A 37 -4.39 -5.53 2.24
CA TRP A 37 -3.46 -4.67 2.99
C TRP A 37 -4.16 -3.41 3.49
N THR A 38 -4.87 -2.68 2.62
CA THR A 38 -5.60 -1.46 2.97
C THR A 38 -6.66 -1.69 4.04
N ALA A 39 -7.46 -2.76 3.94
CA ALA A 39 -8.48 -3.09 4.93
C ALA A 39 -7.91 -3.29 6.34
N ASN A 40 -6.77 -3.97 6.46
CA ASN A 40 -6.13 -4.21 7.75
C ASN A 40 -5.51 -2.95 8.37
N ILE A 41 -4.93 -2.05 7.54
CA ILE A 41 -4.43 -0.77 8.06
C ILE A 41 -5.55 0.09 8.62
N TRP A 42 -6.67 0.19 7.92
CA TRP A 42 -7.80 0.97 8.43
C TRP A 42 -8.35 0.39 9.73
N SER A 43 -8.43 -0.93 9.86
CA SER A 43 -8.80 -1.57 11.13
C SER A 43 -7.84 -1.20 12.25
N LEU A 44 -6.53 -1.30 12.00
CA LEU A 44 -5.51 -0.99 12.99
C LEU A 44 -5.52 0.50 13.42
N VAL A 45 -5.82 1.42 12.49
CA VAL A 45 -6.01 2.83 12.83
C VAL A 45 -7.23 3.03 13.73
N MET A 46 -8.33 2.30 13.50
CA MET A 46 -9.50 2.34 14.40
C MET A 46 -9.15 1.81 15.80
N ASP A 47 -8.34 0.76 15.91
CA ASP A 47 -7.97 0.20 17.21
C ASP A 47 -7.13 1.18 18.06
N TYR A 48 -6.36 2.06 17.41
CA TYR A 48 -5.51 3.04 18.10
C TYR A 48 -6.13 4.42 18.31
N THR A 49 -7.28 4.70 17.68
CA THR A 49 -7.86 6.04 17.70
C THR A 49 -8.93 6.18 18.78
N PRO A 50 -8.87 7.22 19.64
CA PRO A 50 -9.98 7.54 20.55
C PRO A 50 -11.28 7.80 19.79
N LYS A 51 -12.41 7.27 20.31
CA LYS A 51 -13.72 7.34 19.63
C LYS A 51 -14.13 8.75 19.19
N HIS A 52 -13.81 9.77 20.00
CA HIS A 52 -14.15 11.17 19.71
C HIS A 52 -13.27 11.81 18.62
N MET A 53 -12.12 11.22 18.26
CA MET A 53 -11.20 11.72 17.24
C MET A 53 -11.28 10.95 15.91
N MET A 54 -12.11 9.90 15.81
CA MET A 54 -12.19 9.02 14.65
C MET A 54 -12.35 9.79 13.33
N SER A 55 -13.33 10.69 13.26
CA SER A 55 -13.61 11.46 12.04
C SER A 55 -12.43 12.34 11.63
N THR A 56 -11.76 12.98 12.60
CA THR A 56 -10.60 13.83 12.34
C THR A 56 -9.41 13.02 11.81
N VAL A 57 -9.11 11.88 12.44
CA VAL A 57 -7.99 11.01 12.02
C VAL A 57 -8.22 10.45 10.61
N PHE A 58 -9.42 9.94 10.34
CA PHE A 58 -9.76 9.41 9.02
C PHE A 58 -9.85 10.51 7.96
N GLY A 59 -10.39 11.68 8.29
CA GLY A 59 -10.45 12.83 7.39
C GLY A 59 -9.06 13.33 7.01
N PHE A 60 -8.16 13.48 7.99
CA PHE A 60 -6.77 13.86 7.73
C PHE A 60 -6.01 12.78 6.96
N GLY A 61 -6.15 11.51 7.35
CA GLY A 61 -5.56 10.38 6.63
C GLY A 61 -6.03 10.29 5.18
N GLY A 62 -7.32 10.51 4.93
CA GLY A 62 -7.91 10.56 3.59
C GLY A 62 -7.37 11.73 2.76
N MET A 63 -7.23 12.92 3.35
CA MET A 63 -6.59 14.07 2.69
C MET A 63 -5.15 13.75 2.28
N CYS A 64 -4.33 13.21 3.21
CA CYS A 64 -2.97 12.79 2.92
C CYS A 64 -2.91 11.75 1.81
N ALA A 65 -3.82 10.77 1.82
CA ALA A 65 -3.92 9.75 0.78
C ALA A 65 -4.28 10.34 -0.59
N ALA A 66 -5.21 11.30 -0.65
CA ALA A 66 -5.59 11.97 -1.89
C ALA A 66 -4.45 12.80 -2.48
N VAL A 67 -3.76 13.59 -1.65
CA VAL A 67 -2.57 14.34 -2.05
C VAL A 67 -1.45 13.40 -2.51
N GLY A 68 -1.21 12.31 -1.78
CA GLY A 68 -0.26 11.27 -2.17
C GLY A 68 -0.62 10.62 -3.52
N GLY A 69 -1.90 10.32 -3.76
CA GLY A 69 -2.39 9.76 -5.02
C GLY A 69 -2.20 10.71 -6.21
N MET A 70 -2.40 12.02 -6.00
CA MET A 70 -2.13 13.05 -7.01
C MET A 70 -0.66 13.02 -7.44
N PHE A 71 0.28 13.03 -6.47
CA PHE A 71 1.71 12.97 -6.77
C PHE A 71 2.13 11.63 -7.38
N MET A 72 1.58 10.51 -6.90
CA MET A 72 1.88 9.18 -7.44
C MET A 72 1.49 9.06 -8.92
N THR A 73 0.35 9.64 -9.31
CA THR A 73 -0.08 9.64 -10.71
C THR A 73 0.92 10.37 -11.61
N GLN A 74 1.42 11.53 -11.16
CA GLN A 74 2.44 12.28 -11.88
C GLN A 74 3.78 11.54 -11.93
N LEU A 75 4.20 10.94 -10.80
CA LEU A 75 5.43 10.18 -10.69
C LEU A 75 5.43 8.97 -11.63
N VAL A 76 4.33 8.21 -11.68
CA VAL A 76 4.17 7.07 -12.59
C VAL A 76 4.30 7.52 -14.04
N GLY A 77 3.61 8.60 -14.43
CA GLY A 77 3.70 9.16 -15.79
C GLY A 77 5.11 9.63 -16.16
N HIS A 78 5.80 10.30 -15.22
CA HIS A 78 7.16 10.76 -15.42
C HIS A 78 8.15 9.59 -15.58
N ILE A 79 8.07 8.58 -14.72
CA ILE A 79 8.92 7.38 -14.79
C ILE A 79 8.71 6.67 -16.13
N LEU A 80 7.47 6.45 -16.56
CA LEU A 80 7.20 5.82 -17.85
C LEU A 80 7.76 6.64 -19.02
N THR A 81 7.69 7.97 -18.95
CA THR A 81 8.23 8.86 -20.00
C THR A 81 9.75 8.76 -20.08
N VAL A 82 10.46 8.86 -18.95
CA VAL A 82 11.93 8.83 -18.90
C VAL A 82 12.49 7.43 -19.19
N THR A 83 11.76 6.38 -18.83
CA THR A 83 12.20 4.99 -19.00
C THR A 83 11.69 4.33 -20.28
N HIS A 84 11.10 5.09 -21.21
CA HIS A 84 10.57 4.60 -22.48
C HIS A 84 9.52 3.48 -22.30
N ASN A 85 8.52 3.73 -21.45
CA ASN A 85 7.43 2.81 -21.09
C ASN A 85 7.87 1.51 -20.41
N ASN A 86 8.97 1.53 -19.65
CA ASN A 86 9.43 0.37 -18.92
C ASN A 86 8.67 0.16 -17.60
N TYR A 87 7.60 -0.64 -17.66
CA TYR A 87 6.78 -1.00 -16.50
C TYR A 87 7.52 -1.83 -15.43
N THR A 88 8.63 -2.48 -15.77
CA THR A 88 9.42 -3.29 -14.82
C THR A 88 9.92 -2.45 -13.65
N VAL A 89 10.28 -1.19 -13.91
CA VAL A 89 10.73 -0.25 -12.87
C VAL A 89 9.63 -0.04 -11.84
N LEU A 90 8.40 0.24 -12.30
CA LEU A 90 7.25 0.46 -11.43
C LEU A 90 6.83 -0.82 -10.70
N PHE A 91 6.75 -1.95 -11.39
CA PHE A 91 6.35 -3.22 -10.80
C PHE A 91 7.36 -3.76 -9.78
N THR A 92 8.61 -3.30 -9.82
CA THR A 92 9.61 -3.60 -8.79
C THR A 92 9.56 -2.61 -7.62
N LEU A 93 9.36 -1.32 -7.92
CA LEU A 93 9.30 -0.26 -6.91
C LEU A 93 8.07 -0.39 -6.00
N ILE A 94 6.91 -0.73 -6.58
CA ILE A 94 5.64 -0.82 -5.84
C ILE A 94 5.73 -1.81 -4.67
N PRO A 95 6.10 -3.10 -4.85
CA PRO A 95 6.26 -4.04 -3.74
C PRO A 95 7.24 -3.55 -2.67
N ALA A 96 8.36 -2.93 -3.06
CA ALA A 96 9.33 -2.38 -2.12
C ALA A 96 8.70 -1.33 -1.18
N MET A 97 7.82 -0.47 -1.70
CA MET A 97 7.10 0.51 -0.89
C MET A 97 6.19 -0.16 0.16
N TYR A 98 5.58 -1.32 -0.11
CA TYR A 98 4.79 -2.04 0.89
C TYR A 98 5.64 -2.55 2.05
N PHE A 99 6.85 -3.04 1.77
CA PHE A 99 7.77 -3.47 2.83
C PHE A 99 8.30 -2.30 3.65
N ILE A 100 8.59 -1.16 3.01
CA ILE A 100 8.97 0.08 3.72
C ILE A 100 7.83 0.53 4.63
N ALA A 101 6.61 0.60 4.12
CA ALA A 101 5.43 0.98 4.89
C ALA A 101 5.15 0.00 6.04
N LEU A 102 5.29 -1.31 5.81
CA LEU A 102 5.13 -2.33 6.84
C LEU A 102 6.19 -2.20 7.93
N THR A 103 7.44 -1.96 7.56
CA THR A 103 8.56 -1.78 8.49
C THR A 103 8.32 -0.53 9.34
N TRP A 104 7.92 0.58 8.70
CA TRP A 104 7.55 1.81 9.38
C TRP A 104 6.41 1.59 10.38
N LEU A 105 5.34 0.92 9.96
CA LEU A 105 4.20 0.58 10.80
C LEU A 105 4.63 -0.29 11.99
N TYR A 106 5.49 -1.28 11.77
CA TYR A 106 5.99 -2.16 12.84
C TYR A 106 6.75 -1.40 13.93
N PHE A 107 7.52 -0.38 13.54
CA PHE A 107 8.25 0.46 14.50
C PHE A 107 7.37 1.50 15.19
N MET A 108 6.40 2.08 14.48
CA MET A 108 5.50 3.09 15.04
C MET A 108 4.34 2.52 15.86
N ALA A 109 3.95 1.26 15.62
CA ALA A 109 2.79 0.67 16.28
C ALA A 109 2.97 0.67 17.81
N PRO A 110 2.05 1.28 18.56
CA PRO A 110 2.12 1.29 20.02
C PRO A 110 1.95 -0.13 20.55
N ARG A 111 2.90 -0.57 21.39
CA ARG A 111 2.95 -1.93 21.95
C ARG A 111 2.24 -2.06 23.29
N LYS A 112 1.85 -0.95 23.91
CA LYS A 112 1.16 -0.93 25.20
C LYS A 112 -0.33 -0.75 24.97
N VAL A 113 -1.13 -1.61 25.58
CA VAL A 113 -2.58 -1.41 25.67
C VAL A 113 -2.81 -0.17 26.53
N PRO A 114 -3.63 0.82 26.12
CA PRO A 114 -3.93 1.97 26.96
C PRO A 114 -4.50 1.47 28.29
N THR A 115 -3.76 1.67 29.38
CA THR A 115 -4.30 1.45 30.71
C THR A 115 -5.32 2.55 30.97
N LEU A 116 -6.57 2.17 31.23
CA LEU A 116 -7.60 3.10 31.69
C LEU A 116 -7.14 3.61 33.06
N GLU A 117 -6.53 4.79 33.12
CA GLU A 117 -6.47 5.54 34.37
C GLU A 117 -7.88 6.07 34.64
N ASN A 118 -8.43 5.66 35.78
CA ASN A 118 -9.76 6.03 36.29
C ASN A 118 -9.78 7.50 36.73
#